data_AF-A0A934ZR76-F1
#
_entry.id   AF-A0A934ZR76-F1
#
_cell.length_a   1.000
_cell.length_b   1.000
_cell.length_c   1.000
_cell.angle_alpha   90.00
_cell.angle_beta   90.00
_cell.angle_gamma   90.00
#
_symmetry.space_group_name_H-M   'P 1'
#
loop_
_entity.id
_entity.type
_entity.pdbx_description
1 polymer ?
#
loop_
_entity_poly.entity_id
_entity_poly.type
_entity_poly.pdbx_seq_one_letter_code
_entity_poly.pdbx_strand_id
1 'polypeptide(L)'
;MPGRFTHPMVEELFMLDGSYVFGDVGRMQRGAYVWWREHVWHGPAGSVSGYHLFIRVLGGPLKNEFSTEPAAFSYHPPYRPVLPAALAGKAHELTEDASW
;
A
#
# COMPACT_ATOMS: atom_id res chain seq x y z
N MET A 1 -10.81 -12.81 -3.69
CA MET A 1 -10.50 -12.31 -2.33
C MET A 1 -11.47 -11.19 -2.01
N PRO A 2 -11.94 -11.05 -0.75
CA PRO A 2 -12.74 -9.88 -0.37
C PRO A 2 -11.97 -8.63 -0.78
N GLY A 3 -12.69 -7.68 -1.38
CA GLY A 3 -12.14 -6.63 -2.22
C GLY A 3 -11.33 -5.59 -1.46
N ARG A 4 -11.42 -4.34 -1.93
CA ARG A 4 -10.79 -3.19 -1.28
C ARG A 4 -11.12 -3.16 0.22
N PHE A 5 -10.27 -2.54 1.00
CA PHE A 5 -10.49 -2.33 2.43
C PHE A 5 -10.24 -0.88 2.82
N THR A 6 -10.73 -0.51 3.99
CA THR A 6 -10.54 0.79 4.60
C THR A 6 -10.42 0.64 6.11
N HIS A 7 -10.09 1.71 6.81
CA HIS A 7 -9.97 1.73 8.26
C HIS A 7 -10.49 3.05 8.87
N PRO A 8 -11.03 3.05 10.11
CA PRO A 8 -11.52 4.27 10.79
C PRO A 8 -10.42 5.03 11.55
N MET A 9 -9.16 4.70 11.28
CA MET A 9 -7.96 5.33 11.87
C MET A 9 -7.03 5.79 10.74
N VAL A 10 -6.00 6.58 11.04
CA VAL A 10 -4.90 6.81 10.09
C VAL A 10 -3.95 5.62 10.16
N GLU A 11 -3.53 5.11 9.00
CA GLU A 11 -2.51 4.06 8.88
C GLU A 11 -1.28 4.57 8.13
N GLU A 12 -0.10 4.30 8.68
CA GLU A 12 1.17 4.58 8.03
C GLU A 12 2.04 3.34 8.03
N LEU A 13 2.62 3.02 6.87
CA LEU A 13 3.44 1.84 6.69
C LEU A 13 4.78 2.24 6.08
N PHE A 14 5.86 1.68 6.64
CA PHE A 14 7.19 1.75 6.07
C PHE A 14 7.73 0.35 5.81
N MET A 15 8.20 0.11 4.58
CA MET A 15 8.70 -1.20 4.15
C MET A 15 10.17 -1.38 4.51
N LEU A 16 10.46 -2.34 5.39
CA LEU A 16 11.82 -2.72 5.76
C LEU A 16 12.40 -3.75 4.79
N ASP A 17 11.60 -4.74 4.39
CA ASP A 17 12.03 -5.80 3.50
C ASP A 17 10.86 -6.50 2.79
N GLY A 18 11.13 -7.13 1.64
CA GLY A 18 10.14 -7.84 0.84
C GLY A 18 9.31 -6.93 -0.06
N SER A 19 8.06 -7.34 -0.34
CA SER A 19 7.17 -6.65 -1.26
C SER A 19 5.73 -6.66 -0.77
N TYR A 20 5.01 -5.56 -0.93
CA TYR A 20 3.58 -5.50 -0.63
C TYR A 20 2.85 -4.73 -1.73
N VAL A 21 1.88 -5.38 -2.35
CA VAL A 21 1.17 -4.91 -3.53
C VAL A 21 -0.19 -4.38 -3.10
N PHE A 22 -0.50 -3.15 -3.50
CA PHE A 22 -1.83 -2.55 -3.42
C PHE A 22 -2.32 -2.37 -4.86
N GLY A 23 -3.32 -3.16 -5.26
CA GLY A 23 -3.73 -3.30 -6.66
C GLY A 23 -4.20 -2.00 -7.34
N ASP A 24 -4.56 -0.99 -6.56
CA ASP A 24 -5.03 0.31 -7.02
C ASP A 24 -3.93 1.39 -7.17
N VAL A 25 -2.76 1.21 -6.52
CA VAL A 25 -1.71 2.24 -6.49
C VAL A 25 -0.30 1.74 -6.84
N GLY A 26 0.00 0.45 -6.70
CA GLY A 26 1.32 -0.08 -7.06
C GLY A 26 1.91 -1.07 -6.05
N ARG A 27 3.22 -1.29 -6.17
CA ARG A 27 4.00 -2.17 -5.30
C ARG A 27 4.88 -1.35 -4.36
N MET A 28 4.83 -1.66 -3.07
CA MET A 28 5.81 -1.25 -2.07
C MET A 28 6.98 -2.22 -2.07
N GLN A 29 8.20 -1.68 -2.04
CA GLN A 29 9.47 -2.38 -1.82
C GLN A 29 10.25 -1.67 -0.71
N ARG A 30 11.41 -2.21 -0.30
CA ARG A 30 12.25 -1.62 0.76
C ARG A 30 12.39 -0.10 0.59
N GLY A 31 12.13 0.64 1.67
CA GLY A 31 12.18 2.10 1.70
C GLY A 31 10.88 2.79 1.26
N ALA A 32 9.91 2.06 0.72
CA ALA A 32 8.60 2.62 0.40
C ALA A 32 7.84 3.02 1.67
N TYR A 33 7.13 4.13 1.56
CA TYR A 33 6.26 4.69 2.58
C TYR A 33 4.87 4.92 2.00
N VAL A 34 3.84 4.63 2.78
CA VAL A 34 2.47 4.98 2.46
C VAL A 34 1.74 5.49 3.69
N TRP A 35 0.75 6.32 3.44
CA TRP A 35 -0.06 6.99 4.44
C TRP A 35 -1.50 7.06 3.94
N TRP A 36 -2.43 6.48 4.70
CA TRP A 36 -3.86 6.55 4.40
C TRP A 36 -4.62 7.26 5.51
N ARG A 37 -5.49 8.18 5.09
CA ARG A 37 -6.52 8.74 5.95
C ARG A 37 -7.59 7.71 6.28
N GLU A 38 -8.35 8.03 7.32
CA GLU A 38 -9.56 7.35 7.71
C GLU A 38 -10.51 7.24 6.52
N HIS A 39 -11.18 6.10 6.40
CA HIS A 39 -12.23 5.84 5.41
C HIS A 39 -11.78 5.96 3.94
N VAL A 40 -10.48 5.94 3.66
CA VAL A 40 -9.92 5.86 2.31
C VAL A 40 -9.78 4.41 1.88
N TRP A 41 -10.63 3.99 0.95
CA TRP A 41 -10.57 2.65 0.36
C TRP A 41 -9.31 2.42 -0.47
N HIS A 42 -8.64 1.29 -0.26
CA HIS A 42 -7.44 0.90 -1.00
C HIS A 42 -7.33 -0.62 -1.17
N GLY A 43 -6.34 -1.07 -1.96
CA GLY A 43 -6.16 -2.47 -2.33
C GLY A 43 -6.99 -2.88 -3.56
N PRO A 44 -7.26 -4.19 -3.77
CA PRO A 44 -6.90 -5.33 -2.91
C PRO A 44 -5.41 -5.46 -2.67
N ALA A 45 -5.03 -6.07 -1.55
CA ALA A 45 -3.63 -6.21 -1.18
C ALA A 45 -3.11 -7.65 -1.27
N GLY A 46 -1.83 -7.80 -1.58
CA GLY A 46 -1.17 -9.11 -1.66
C GLY A 46 0.35 -8.97 -1.67
N SER A 47 1.07 -10.08 -1.55
CA SER A 47 2.54 -10.06 -1.56
C SER A 47 3.06 -11.27 -2.32
N VAL A 48 4.13 -11.09 -3.10
CA VAL A 48 4.81 -12.19 -3.80
C VAL A 48 5.81 -12.86 -2.87
N SER A 49 6.58 -12.07 -2.11
CA SER A 49 7.72 -12.53 -1.31
C SER A 49 7.45 -12.62 0.20
N GLY A 50 6.30 -12.14 0.67
CA GLY A 50 6.14 -11.67 2.05
C GLY A 50 6.80 -10.29 2.27
N TYR A 51 6.70 -9.77 3.49
CA TYR A 51 7.23 -8.47 3.86
C TYR A 51 7.53 -8.33 5.36
N HIS A 52 8.41 -7.37 5.68
CA HIS A 52 8.59 -6.80 7.01
C HIS A 52 8.20 -5.32 6.99
N LEU A 53 7.25 -4.93 7.83
CA LEU A 53 6.70 -3.58 7.89
C LEU A 53 6.89 -2.98 9.28
N PHE A 54 7.15 -1.68 9.31
CA PHE A 54 6.82 -0.85 10.46
C PHE A 54 5.44 -0.23 10.22
N ILE A 55 4.48 -0.51 11.11
CA ILE A 55 3.12 0.01 11.02
C ILE A 55 2.86 0.93 12.20
N ARG A 56 2.31 2.11 11.93
CA ARG A 56 1.82 3.05 12.94
C ARG A 56 0.38 3.41 12.64
N VAL A 57 -0.48 3.28 13.65
CA VAL A 57 -1.88 3.71 13.59
C VAL A 57 -2.12 4.90 14.52
N LEU A 58 -2.99 5.83 14.13
CA LEU A 58 -3.39 6.98 14.94
C LEU A 58 -4.90 7.15 14.98
N GLY A 59 -5.44 7.58 16.12
CA GLY A 59 -6.86 7.90 16.25
C GLY A 59 -7.76 6.70 16.58
N GLY A 60 -7.21 5.52 16.82
CA GLY A 60 -7.99 4.34 17.22
C GLY A 60 -7.19 3.02 17.15
N PRO A 61 -7.86 1.88 17.42
CA PRO A 61 -7.25 0.57 17.24
C PRO A 61 -7.05 0.25 15.75
N LEU A 62 -6.07 -0.61 15.45
CA LEU A 62 -5.94 -1.22 14.14
C LEU A 62 -7.22 -2.03 13.82
N LYS A 63 -8.00 -1.56 12.86
CA LYS A 63 -9.28 -2.17 12.45
C LYS A 63 -9.45 -2.00 10.94
N ASN A 64 -9.73 -3.09 10.25
CA ASN A 64 -10.06 -3.10 8.83
C ASN A 64 -11.56 -3.32 8.61
N GLU A 65 -12.09 -2.62 7.62
CA GLU A 65 -13.43 -2.77 7.08
C GLU A 65 -13.30 -3.19 5.61
N PHE A 66 -13.83 -4.36 5.29
CA PHE A 66 -13.67 -4.97 3.97
C PHE A 66 -14.89 -4.74 3.10
N SER A 67 -14.66 -4.45 1.83
CA SER A 67 -15.70 -4.36 0.81
C SER A 67 -16.35 -5.73 0.61
N THR A 68 -17.68 -5.74 0.48
CA THR A 68 -18.43 -6.92 0.03
C THR A 68 -18.32 -7.14 -1.48
N GLU A 69 -18.00 -6.07 -2.23
CA GLU A 69 -17.79 -6.14 -3.67
C GLU A 69 -16.40 -6.70 -4.00
N PRO A 70 -16.30 -7.65 -4.94
CA PRO A 70 -15.01 -8.15 -5.41
C PRO A 70 -14.28 -7.06 -6.21
N ALA A 71 -12.95 -7.03 -6.09
CA ALA A 71 -12.10 -6.16 -6.90
C ALA A 71 -11.02 -6.99 -7.57
N ALA A 72 -10.66 -6.61 -8.80
CA ALA A 72 -9.58 -7.25 -9.56
C ALA A 72 -8.25 -7.05 -8.83
N PHE A 73 -7.39 -8.07 -8.90
CA PHE A 73 -6.05 -8.03 -8.32
C PHE A 73 -5.03 -8.56 -9.32
N SER A 74 -3.87 -7.93 -9.36
CA SER A 74 -2.68 -8.34 -10.09
C SER A 74 -1.47 -8.14 -9.19
N TYR A 75 -0.48 -9.03 -9.29
CA TYR A 75 0.83 -8.82 -8.64
C TYR A 75 1.69 -7.77 -9.34
N HIS A 76 1.29 -7.33 -10.54
CA HIS A 76 1.94 -6.29 -11.33
C HIS A 76 0.94 -5.17 -11.66
N PRO A 77 0.39 -4.46 -10.66
CA PRO A 77 -0.44 -3.29 -10.91
C PRO A 77 0.43 -2.14 -11.47
N PRO A 78 -0.17 -1.21 -12.23
CA PRO A 78 0.56 -0.03 -12.69
C PRO A 78 1.00 0.85 -11.50
N TYR A 79 2.20 1.43 -11.59
CA TYR A 79 2.68 2.42 -10.62
C TYR A 79 1.87 3.71 -10.70
N ARG A 80 1.03 3.94 -9.69
CA ARG A 80 0.10 5.08 -9.60
C ARG A 80 0.00 5.61 -8.16
N PRO A 81 1.11 5.97 -7.50
CA PRO A 81 1.03 6.55 -6.17
C PRO A 81 0.33 7.91 -6.22
N VAL A 82 -0.46 8.20 -5.19
CA VAL A 82 -1.05 9.53 -4.99
C VAL A 82 -0.13 10.30 -4.06
N LEU A 83 0.48 11.37 -4.57
CA LEU A 83 1.42 12.20 -3.82
C LEU A 83 0.92 13.65 -3.75
N PRO A 84 1.19 14.37 -2.64
CA PRO A 84 1.07 15.82 -2.61
C PRO A 84 1.88 16.47 -3.73
N ALA A 85 1.42 17.61 -4.26
CA ALA A 85 2.07 18.30 -5.36
C ALA A 85 3.56 18.59 -5.10
N ALA A 86 3.92 18.95 -3.86
CA ALA A 86 5.30 19.20 -3.45
C ALA A 86 6.22 17.96 -3.52
N LEU A 87 5.64 16.76 -3.56
CA LEU A 87 6.37 15.48 -3.61
C LEU A 87 6.26 14.79 -4.98
N ALA A 88 5.53 15.37 -5.94
CA ALA A 88 5.31 14.75 -7.26
C ALA A 88 6.63 14.38 -7.97
N GLY A 89 7.65 15.24 -7.88
CA GLY A 89 8.98 15.00 -8.45
C GLY A 89 9.82 13.94 -7.73
N LYS A 90 9.31 13.33 -6.66
CA LYS A 90 9.99 12.23 -5.92
C LYS A 90 9.43 10.85 -6.27
N ALA A 91 8.33 10.78 -7.03
CA ALA A 91 7.74 9.53 -7.45
C ALA A 91 8.74 8.74 -8.32
N HIS A 92 9.08 7.53 -7.88
CA HIS A 92 9.86 6.58 -8.66
C HIS A 92 9.43 5.15 -8.33
N GLU A 93 9.29 4.33 -9.36
CA GLU A 93 9.13 2.90 -9.24
C GLU A 93 10.52 2.26 -9.28
N LEU A 94 10.79 1.33 -8.36
CA LEU A 94 11.98 0.50 -8.45
C LEU A 94 11.63 -0.69 -9.35
N THR A 95 12.39 -0.90 -10.41
CA THR A 95 12.28 -2.10 -11.24
C THR A 95 13.05 -3.26 -10.59
N GLU A 96 12.71 -4.50 -10.94
CA GLU A 96 13.24 -5.73 -10.29
C GLU A 96 14.77 -5.90 -10.38
N ASP A 97 15.46 -5.02 -11.13
CA ASP A 97 16.92 -5.02 -11.32
C ASP A 97 17.70 -4.18 -10.29
N ALA A 98 17.06 -3.65 -9.25
CA ALA A 98 17.78 -3.04 -8.13
C ALA A 98 18.37 -4.11 -7.20
N SER A 99 19.27 -4.93 -7.74
CA SER A 99 20.18 -5.76 -6.95
C SER A 99 21.10 -4.85 -6.15
N TRP A 100 21.02 -4.97 -4.82
CA TRP A 100 22.00 -4.42 -3.88
C TRP A 100 23.00 -5.52 -3.54
#